data_AF-A0A7J5ETB3-F1
#
_entry.id   AF-A0A7J5ETB3-F1
#
_cell.length_a   1.000
_cell.length_b   1.000
_cell.length_c   1.000
_cell.angle_alpha   90.00
_cell.angle_beta   90.00
_cell.angle_gamma   90.00
#
_symmetry.space_group_name_H-M   'P 1'
#
loop_
_entity.id
_entity.type
_entity.pdbx_description
1 polymer ?
#
loop_
_entity_poly.entity_id
_entity_poly.type
_entity_poly.pdbx_seq_one_letter_code
_entity_poly.pdbx_strand_id
1 'polypeptide(L)'
;MPEHTIPESLVEAIKAGRAALVVGAGIGVPSWKQLLERLNKELETRGREGDSAAAKDLDRLLHKGSLVRAVGFLARALGEEACDKVVEETWRTPPELPHIATAIAELPFRHVWTTFPGDVLERALEEHKPEGWPSPKVVTYQELGGLSHRRRTLVKMLGSFDTYVVTPHSVRRALARAVDLRDYARDLYVDGTLVFVGFRYGDPDLAAMLDRVFGMFEPPRNQHYFLGAGVGPVTVDELMAEHHMEVVNLAGKGGDDVAEKSVVEWLEALRDACKSASVSLVQTRPDADDLDGWLALYREDAEARDAVDAIERAARDAKDGERVVEVLLGKLDLEDEHAGKAGFLREAAKVYEEMVGDLKRAFEAITAAMHLEPADDAIVGDAERLAAATGDWPTLVSEASEITTEVTEPRLAARWWARLGTWYTTRLDRYDYALPSFRRALELDAGSLEAHRGISDLLRRQQKWSELADALRAYVEVEPDAHHKLDIYLQLGDLCESWL
;
A
#
# COMPACT_ATOMS: atom_id res chain seq x y z
N MET A 1 -42.21 2.76 -2.60
CA MET A 1 -42.51 3.77 -1.55
C MET A 1 -42.84 5.13 -2.17
N PRO A 2 -43.48 6.07 -1.45
CA PRO A 2 -43.54 7.48 -1.88
C PRO A 2 -42.14 8.06 -2.11
N GLU A 3 -42.00 9.03 -3.03
CA GLU A 3 -40.71 9.55 -3.55
C GLU A 3 -39.71 10.04 -2.48
N HIS A 4 -40.14 10.32 -1.24
CA HIS A 4 -39.28 10.86 -0.17
C HIS A 4 -39.36 10.09 1.16
N THR A 5 -39.95 8.90 1.21
CA THR A 5 -40.02 8.14 2.48
C THR A 5 -38.70 7.41 2.72
N ILE A 6 -37.98 7.82 3.77
CA ILE A 6 -36.80 7.11 4.26
C ILE A 6 -37.26 5.96 5.18
N PRO A 7 -36.90 4.70 4.89
CA PRO A 7 -37.23 3.58 5.76
C PRO A 7 -36.54 3.71 7.12
N GLU A 8 -37.27 3.56 8.22
CA GLU A 8 -36.69 3.54 9.57
C GLU A 8 -35.68 2.39 9.73
N SER A 9 -35.96 1.24 9.11
CA SER A 9 -35.05 0.08 9.09
C SER A 9 -33.69 0.41 8.46
N LEU A 10 -33.65 1.27 7.44
CA LEU A 10 -32.41 1.72 6.82
C LEU A 10 -31.61 2.60 7.78
N VAL A 11 -32.26 3.55 8.46
CA VAL A 11 -31.59 4.42 9.44
C VAL A 11 -31.00 3.60 10.59
N GLU A 12 -31.72 2.60 11.09
CA GLU A 12 -31.22 1.68 12.12
C GLU A 12 -30.06 0.80 11.61
N ALA A 13 -30.11 0.34 10.36
CA ALA A 13 -29.00 -0.40 9.76
C ALA A 13 -27.73 0.45 9.63
N ILE A 14 -27.86 1.72 9.20
CA ILE A 14 -26.75 2.69 9.14
C ILE A 14 -26.17 2.92 10.54
N LYS A 15 -27.04 3.17 11.53
CA LYS A 15 -26.65 3.36 12.93
C LYS A 15 -25.89 2.16 13.51
N ALA A 16 -26.30 0.95 13.15
CA ALA A 16 -25.63 -0.28 13.58
C ALA A 16 -24.32 -0.56 12.82
N GLY A 17 -23.95 0.26 11.82
CA GLY A 17 -22.82 -0.03 10.93
C GLY A 17 -23.05 -1.25 10.03
N ARG A 18 -24.31 -1.66 9.83
CA ARG A 18 -24.70 -2.82 9.01
C ARG A 18 -25.35 -2.38 7.69
N ALA A 19 -25.02 -1.19 7.23
CA ALA A 19 -25.44 -0.70 5.92
C ALA A 19 -24.23 -0.28 5.10
N ALA A 20 -24.28 -0.55 3.79
CA ALA A 20 -23.29 -0.08 2.84
C ALA A 20 -23.95 0.68 1.69
N LEU A 21 -23.31 1.78 1.30
CA LEU A 21 -23.70 2.55 0.14
C LEU A 21 -22.89 2.08 -1.06
N VAL A 22 -23.57 1.56 -2.08
CA VAL A 22 -22.95 1.03 -3.30
C VAL A 22 -23.14 2.04 -4.43
N VAL A 23 -22.03 2.51 -4.99
CA VAL A 23 -22.00 3.69 -5.85
C VAL A 23 -21.47 3.33 -7.25
N GLY A 24 -22.25 3.67 -8.27
CA GLY A 24 -21.89 3.50 -9.67
C GLY A 24 -21.40 4.79 -10.33
N ALA A 25 -21.08 4.73 -11.62
CA ALA A 25 -20.62 5.90 -12.40
C ALA A 25 -21.69 6.98 -12.62
N GLY A 26 -22.96 6.73 -12.29
CA GLY A 26 -24.07 7.69 -12.43
C GLY A 26 -24.09 8.82 -11.38
N ILE A 27 -22.97 9.09 -10.70
CA ILE A 27 -22.83 10.15 -9.68
C ILE A 27 -22.49 11.53 -10.27
N GLY A 28 -22.84 11.78 -11.53
CA GLY A 28 -22.51 13.03 -12.23
C GLY A 28 -21.17 12.99 -13.00
N VAL A 29 -20.61 11.79 -13.21
CA VAL A 29 -19.56 11.56 -14.22
C VAL A 29 -20.17 10.92 -15.48
N PRO A 30 -19.45 10.89 -16.62
CA PRO A 30 -19.98 10.29 -17.84
C PRO A 30 -20.42 8.83 -17.64
N SER A 31 -21.60 8.49 -18.12
CA SER A 31 -22.16 7.13 -18.02
C SER A 31 -21.42 6.11 -18.91
N TRP A 32 -21.63 4.81 -18.64
CA TRP A 32 -21.19 3.72 -19.52
C TRP A 32 -21.60 3.91 -20.98
N LYS A 33 -22.80 4.44 -21.23
CA LYS A 33 -23.25 4.74 -22.60
C LYS A 33 -22.36 5.79 -23.26
N GLN A 34 -22.06 6.89 -22.56
CA GLN A 34 -21.21 7.97 -23.08
C GLN A 34 -19.76 7.51 -23.27
N LEU A 35 -19.24 6.65 -22.38
CA LEU A 35 -17.95 6.01 -22.55
C LEU A 35 -17.92 5.14 -23.82
N LEU A 36 -18.94 4.29 -24.01
CA LEU A 36 -19.01 3.41 -25.17
C LEU A 36 -19.24 4.19 -26.48
N GLU A 37 -19.94 5.32 -26.45
CA GLU A 37 -20.04 6.24 -27.58
C GLU A 37 -18.68 6.83 -27.96
N ARG A 38 -17.82 7.15 -26.98
CA ARG A 38 -16.44 7.61 -27.22
C ARG A 38 -15.56 6.50 -27.79
N LEU A 39 -15.64 5.30 -27.22
CA LEU A 39 -14.95 4.12 -27.77
C LEU A 39 -15.42 3.79 -29.19
N ASN A 40 -16.71 3.96 -29.48
CA ASN A 40 -17.24 3.77 -30.84
C ASN A 40 -16.66 4.77 -31.83
N LYS A 41 -16.47 6.03 -31.41
CA LYS A 41 -15.76 7.03 -32.23
C LYS A 41 -14.31 6.63 -32.47
N GLU A 42 -13.62 6.10 -31.47
CA GLU A 42 -12.25 5.61 -31.62
C GLU A 42 -12.16 4.40 -32.58
N LEU A 43 -13.18 3.55 -32.60
CA LEU A 43 -13.28 2.48 -33.61
C LEU A 43 -13.44 3.06 -35.01
N GLU A 44 -14.26 4.09 -35.17
CA GLU A 44 -14.48 4.73 -36.47
C GLU A 44 -13.23 5.46 -36.98
N THR A 45 -12.47 6.13 -36.10
CA THR A 45 -11.22 6.84 -36.47
C THR A 45 -10.09 5.89 -36.88
N ARG A 46 -10.08 4.66 -36.36
CA ARG A 46 -9.10 3.62 -36.70
C ARG A 46 -9.11 3.24 -38.19
N GLY A 47 -10.29 3.26 -38.82
CA GLY A 47 -10.44 3.14 -40.28
C GLY A 47 -10.08 1.79 -40.90
N ARG A 48 -10.18 0.65 -40.18
CA ARG A 48 -10.00 -0.68 -40.78
C ARG A 48 -11.22 -1.11 -41.59
N GLU A 49 -11.02 -2.07 -42.48
CA GLU A 49 -12.12 -2.67 -43.25
C GLU A 49 -13.17 -3.27 -42.31
N GLY A 50 -14.43 -2.80 -42.44
CA GLY A 50 -15.55 -3.21 -41.59
C GLY A 50 -15.83 -2.30 -40.39
N ASP A 51 -14.92 -1.41 -39.98
CA ASP A 51 -15.09 -0.57 -38.78
C ASP A 51 -16.31 0.36 -38.91
N SER A 52 -16.53 0.99 -40.07
CA SER A 52 -17.71 1.86 -40.28
C SER A 52 -19.05 1.10 -40.21
N ALA A 53 -19.07 -0.16 -40.66
CA ALA A 53 -20.25 -1.00 -40.56
C ALA A 53 -20.50 -1.44 -39.10
N ALA A 54 -19.43 -1.80 -38.39
CA ALA A 54 -19.48 -2.14 -36.98
C ALA A 54 -19.92 -0.96 -36.11
N ALA A 55 -19.42 0.25 -36.38
CA ALA A 55 -19.77 1.46 -35.63
C ALA A 55 -21.27 1.78 -35.71
N LYS A 56 -21.88 1.63 -36.90
CA LYS A 56 -23.33 1.79 -37.09
C LYS A 56 -24.15 0.72 -36.37
N ASP A 57 -23.64 -0.51 -36.26
CA ASP A 57 -24.31 -1.56 -35.48
C ASP A 57 -24.18 -1.30 -33.98
N LEU A 58 -23.01 -0.82 -33.52
CA LEU A 58 -22.78 -0.40 -32.14
C LEU A 58 -23.73 0.74 -31.74
N ASP A 59 -23.95 1.75 -32.57
CA ASP A 59 -24.93 2.81 -32.28
C ASP A 59 -26.33 2.26 -32.02
N ARG A 60 -26.75 1.24 -32.77
CA ARG A 60 -28.04 0.56 -32.55
C ARG A 60 -28.06 -0.22 -31.25
N LEU A 61 -26.95 -0.89 -30.89
CA LEU A 61 -26.83 -1.60 -29.62
C LEU A 61 -26.88 -0.63 -28.44
N LEU A 62 -26.17 0.51 -28.52
CA LEU A 62 -26.15 1.54 -27.49
C LEU A 62 -27.52 2.22 -27.34
N HIS A 63 -28.23 2.45 -28.44
CA HIS A 63 -29.61 2.95 -28.41
C HIS A 63 -30.58 1.98 -27.73
N LYS A 64 -30.40 0.67 -27.93
CA LYS A 64 -31.19 -0.39 -27.29
C LYS A 64 -30.75 -0.71 -25.84
N GLY A 65 -29.75 -0.02 -25.30
CA GLY A 65 -29.22 -0.31 -23.96
C GLY A 65 -28.43 -1.62 -23.85
N SER A 66 -27.99 -2.21 -24.96
CA SER A 66 -27.20 -3.45 -24.99
C SER A 66 -25.71 -3.21 -24.70
N LEU A 67 -25.40 -2.60 -23.55
CA LEU A 67 -24.07 -2.10 -23.19
C LEU A 67 -23.02 -3.23 -23.07
N VAL A 68 -23.38 -4.35 -22.43
CA VAL A 68 -22.48 -5.52 -22.24
C VAL A 68 -22.00 -6.10 -23.57
N ARG A 69 -22.87 -6.11 -24.59
CA ARG A 69 -22.50 -6.58 -25.94
C ARG A 69 -21.58 -5.59 -26.64
N ALA A 70 -21.87 -4.30 -26.51
CA ALA A 70 -21.06 -3.24 -27.12
C ALA A 70 -19.65 -3.20 -26.53
N VAL A 71 -19.50 -3.18 -25.20
CA VAL A 71 -18.19 -3.19 -24.53
C VAL A 71 -17.39 -4.44 -24.88
N GLY A 72 -18.04 -5.61 -24.93
CA GLY A 72 -17.37 -6.86 -25.30
C GLY A 72 -16.81 -6.83 -26.73
N PHE A 73 -17.53 -6.23 -27.68
CA PHE A 73 -17.04 -6.05 -29.04
C PHE A 73 -15.91 -5.02 -29.11
N LEU A 74 -16.12 -3.83 -28.55
CA LEU A 74 -15.17 -2.72 -28.58
C LEU A 74 -13.81 -3.11 -27.96
N ALA A 75 -13.83 -3.80 -26.82
CA ALA A 75 -12.63 -4.31 -26.17
C ALA A 75 -11.80 -5.23 -27.07
N ARG A 76 -12.44 -6.16 -27.81
CA ARG A 76 -11.75 -7.04 -28.76
C ARG A 76 -11.28 -6.31 -30.00
N ALA A 77 -12.03 -5.31 -30.46
CA ALA A 77 -11.73 -4.58 -31.67
C ALA A 77 -10.56 -3.60 -31.47
N LEU A 78 -10.59 -2.81 -30.40
CA LEU A 78 -9.63 -1.75 -30.11
C LEU A 78 -8.37 -2.24 -29.39
N GLY A 79 -8.50 -3.25 -28.53
CA GLY A 79 -7.43 -3.69 -27.63
C GLY A 79 -7.48 -2.95 -26.29
N GLU A 80 -6.80 -3.50 -25.27
CA GLU A 80 -6.84 -3.00 -23.89
C GLU A 80 -6.26 -1.57 -23.77
N GLU A 81 -5.05 -1.32 -24.29
CA GLU A 81 -4.37 -0.03 -24.19
C GLU A 81 -5.20 1.15 -24.73
N ALA A 82 -5.88 0.97 -25.87
CA ALA A 82 -6.75 2.00 -26.44
C ALA A 82 -8.02 2.21 -25.61
N CYS A 83 -8.57 1.14 -25.02
CA CYS A 83 -9.71 1.24 -24.13
C CYS A 83 -9.34 1.97 -22.83
N ASP A 84 -8.21 1.63 -22.22
CA ASP A 84 -7.75 2.20 -20.96
C ASP A 84 -7.55 3.71 -21.07
N LYS A 85 -6.89 4.16 -22.15
CA LYS A 85 -6.73 5.58 -22.45
C LYS A 85 -8.07 6.34 -22.51
N VAL A 86 -9.04 5.80 -23.26
CA VAL A 86 -10.35 6.44 -23.42
C VAL A 86 -11.13 6.44 -22.10
N VAL A 87 -10.98 5.39 -21.29
CA VAL A 87 -11.60 5.27 -19.96
C VAL A 87 -11.02 6.33 -19.01
N GLU A 88 -9.70 6.43 -18.90
CA GLU A 88 -9.03 7.44 -18.07
C GLU A 88 -9.39 8.87 -18.48
N GLU A 89 -9.43 9.17 -19.79
CA GLU A 89 -9.80 10.50 -20.28
C GLU A 89 -11.28 10.82 -20.04
N THR A 90 -12.16 9.82 -20.10
CA THR A 90 -13.61 10.01 -19.96
C THR A 90 -14.03 10.11 -18.50
N TRP A 91 -13.37 9.37 -17.62
CA TRP A 91 -13.67 9.31 -16.20
C TRP A 91 -12.66 10.05 -15.34
N ARG A 92 -11.83 10.90 -15.95
CA ARG A 92 -11.03 11.87 -15.22
C ARG A 92 -11.93 12.69 -14.30
N THR A 93 -11.50 12.78 -13.05
CA THR A 93 -12.23 13.54 -12.04
C THR A 93 -12.36 15.01 -12.46
N PRO A 94 -13.58 15.56 -12.46
CA PRO A 94 -13.80 16.95 -12.79
C PRO A 94 -13.19 17.89 -11.73
N PRO A 95 -12.85 19.14 -12.09
CA PRO A 95 -12.37 20.13 -11.13
C PRO A 95 -13.41 20.43 -10.04
N GLU A 96 -14.67 20.61 -10.44
CA GLU A 96 -15.81 20.76 -9.54
C GLU A 96 -16.43 19.38 -9.27
N LEU A 97 -16.60 19.04 -7.99
CA LEU A 97 -17.16 17.75 -7.61
C LEU A 97 -18.67 17.70 -7.89
N PRO A 98 -19.18 16.59 -8.44
CA PRO A 98 -20.62 16.44 -8.69
C PRO A 98 -21.46 16.50 -7.41
N HIS A 99 -22.68 17.04 -7.50
CA HIS A 99 -23.57 17.21 -6.35
C HIS A 99 -23.96 15.88 -5.69
N ILE A 100 -24.12 14.80 -6.47
CA ILE A 100 -24.40 13.47 -5.89
C ILE A 100 -23.21 13.01 -5.06
N ALA A 101 -21.98 13.20 -5.53
CA ALA A 101 -20.78 12.78 -4.81
C ALA A 101 -20.60 13.57 -3.49
N THR A 102 -20.86 14.88 -3.50
CA THR A 102 -20.82 15.69 -2.27
C THR A 102 -21.94 15.34 -1.30
N ALA A 103 -23.15 15.07 -1.78
CA ALA A 103 -24.26 14.59 -0.93
C ALA A 103 -23.95 13.23 -0.28
N ILE A 104 -23.28 12.33 -1.00
CA ILE A 104 -22.80 11.04 -0.46
C ILE A 104 -21.80 11.25 0.68
N ALA A 105 -20.92 12.24 0.57
CA ALA A 105 -19.87 12.48 1.57
C ALA A 105 -20.42 12.85 2.96
N GLU A 106 -21.61 13.43 3.01
CA GLU A 106 -22.31 13.84 4.22
C GLU A 106 -23.16 12.74 4.87
N LEU A 107 -23.23 11.55 4.28
CA LEU A 107 -24.01 10.43 4.81
C LEU A 107 -23.18 9.56 5.78
N PRO A 108 -23.74 9.15 6.94
CA PRO A 108 -23.00 8.42 7.97
C PRO A 108 -22.83 6.93 7.66
N PHE A 109 -22.54 6.56 6.41
CA PHE A 109 -22.17 5.20 6.05
C PHE A 109 -20.71 4.93 6.44
N ARG A 110 -20.49 3.85 7.20
CA ARG A 110 -19.15 3.31 7.44
C ARG A 110 -18.59 2.65 6.19
N HIS A 111 -19.45 2.01 5.40
CA HIS A 111 -19.05 1.28 4.21
C HIS A 111 -19.58 1.99 2.98
N VAL A 112 -18.67 2.55 2.18
CA VAL A 112 -18.96 3.04 0.84
C VAL A 112 -18.24 2.13 -0.14
N TRP A 113 -18.96 1.53 -1.06
CA TRP A 113 -18.44 0.67 -2.10
C TRP A 113 -18.63 1.35 -3.44
N THR A 114 -17.63 1.30 -4.31
CA THR A 114 -17.73 1.88 -5.64
C THR A 114 -17.23 0.93 -6.70
N THR A 115 -17.93 0.89 -7.83
CA THR A 115 -17.41 0.25 -9.05
C THR A 115 -16.65 1.24 -9.93
N PHE A 116 -16.68 2.52 -9.59
CA PHE A 116 -16.01 3.58 -10.33
C PHE A 116 -14.50 3.62 -10.03
N PRO A 117 -13.62 3.61 -11.05
CA PRO A 117 -12.17 3.55 -10.85
C PRO A 117 -11.52 4.90 -10.55
N GLY A 118 -12.19 6.03 -10.84
CA GLY A 118 -11.66 7.36 -10.58
C GLY A 118 -11.66 7.73 -9.09
N ASP A 119 -11.18 8.93 -8.79
CA ASP A 119 -10.95 9.44 -7.43
C ASP A 119 -12.03 10.44 -6.94
N VAL A 120 -13.17 10.53 -7.65
CA VAL A 120 -14.26 11.49 -7.34
C VAL A 120 -14.79 11.29 -5.91
N LEU A 121 -15.00 10.04 -5.50
CA LEU A 121 -15.57 9.74 -4.18
C LEU A 121 -14.54 9.90 -3.07
N GLU A 122 -13.28 9.58 -3.34
CA GLU A 122 -12.14 9.80 -2.46
C GLU A 122 -12.04 11.29 -2.12
N ARG A 123 -12.04 12.14 -3.16
CA ARG A 123 -12.01 13.60 -3.00
C ARG A 123 -13.27 14.11 -2.29
N ALA A 124 -14.46 13.66 -2.67
CA ALA A 124 -15.68 14.10 -2.02
C ALA A 124 -15.73 13.71 -0.53
N LEU A 125 -15.39 12.46 -0.18
CA LEU A 125 -15.39 11.97 1.20
C LEU A 125 -14.31 12.62 2.07
N GLU A 126 -13.25 13.17 1.48
CA GLU A 126 -12.22 13.91 2.20
C GLU A 126 -12.56 15.40 2.33
N GLU A 127 -12.95 16.05 1.22
CA GLU A 127 -13.20 17.50 1.16
C GLU A 127 -14.55 17.91 1.77
N HIS A 128 -15.57 17.04 1.75
CA HIS A 128 -16.96 17.36 2.13
C HIS A 128 -17.49 16.54 3.33
N LYS A 129 -16.65 15.73 4.00
CA LYS A 129 -17.08 15.05 5.24
C LYS A 129 -17.42 16.08 6.33
N PRO A 130 -18.45 15.83 7.16
CA PRO A 130 -18.71 16.61 8.36
C PRO A 130 -17.50 16.66 9.30
N GLU A 131 -17.38 17.76 10.06
CA GLU A 131 -16.30 17.97 11.02
C GLU A 131 -16.23 16.83 12.06
N GLY A 132 -15.03 16.36 12.36
CA GLY A 132 -14.77 15.28 13.30
C GLY A 132 -15.06 13.87 12.79
N TRP A 133 -15.53 13.71 11.54
CA TRP A 133 -15.64 12.39 10.92
C TRP A 133 -14.26 11.88 10.46
N PRO A 134 -13.97 10.58 10.61
CA PRO A 134 -12.71 10.02 10.14
C PRO A 134 -12.62 10.05 8.62
N SER A 135 -11.39 10.21 8.10
CA SER A 135 -11.09 9.95 6.69
C SER A 135 -11.39 8.48 6.38
N PRO A 136 -12.02 8.17 5.23
CA PRO A 136 -12.21 6.79 4.84
C PRO A 136 -10.87 6.14 4.51
N LYS A 137 -10.65 4.89 4.94
CA LYS A 137 -9.58 4.07 4.37
C LYS A 137 -10.00 3.67 2.95
N VAL A 138 -9.26 4.15 1.96
CA VAL A 138 -9.48 3.76 0.56
C VAL A 138 -8.76 2.44 0.32
N VAL A 139 -9.48 1.44 -0.16
CA VAL A 139 -8.94 0.10 -0.45
C VAL A 139 -9.52 -0.43 -1.74
N THR A 140 -8.75 -1.24 -2.44
CA THR A 140 -9.22 -2.04 -3.58
C THR A 140 -9.70 -3.42 -3.12
N TYR A 141 -10.36 -4.16 -4.00
CA TYR A 141 -10.77 -5.54 -3.73
C TYR A 141 -9.62 -6.50 -3.38
N GLN A 142 -8.37 -6.10 -3.62
CA GLN A 142 -7.15 -6.87 -3.34
C GLN A 142 -6.62 -6.65 -1.91
N GLU A 143 -7.07 -5.59 -1.23
CA GLU A 143 -6.56 -5.12 0.06
C GLU A 143 -7.59 -5.32 1.20
N LEU A 144 -8.61 -6.15 0.96
CA LEU A 144 -9.70 -6.38 1.92
C LEU A 144 -9.35 -7.37 3.03
N GLY A 145 -8.28 -8.16 2.87
CA GLY A 145 -7.82 -9.10 3.89
C GLY A 145 -7.48 -8.37 5.19
N GLY A 146 -8.12 -8.75 6.30
CA GLY A 146 -7.83 -8.20 7.64
C GLY A 146 -8.43 -6.81 7.92
N LEU A 147 -9.26 -6.26 7.02
CA LEU A 147 -9.89 -4.96 7.23
C LEU A 147 -10.96 -5.02 8.33
N SER A 148 -10.86 -4.14 9.33
CA SER A 148 -11.89 -4.05 10.38
C SER A 148 -13.23 -3.56 9.81
N HIS A 149 -14.30 -4.31 10.07
CA HIS A 149 -15.67 -3.88 9.74
C HIS A 149 -16.14 -2.66 10.55
N ARG A 150 -15.38 -2.21 11.56
CA ARG A 150 -15.72 -0.98 12.30
C ARG A 150 -15.21 0.28 11.61
N ARG A 151 -14.18 0.14 10.78
CA ARG A 151 -13.50 1.26 10.12
C ARG A 151 -14.38 1.88 9.05
N ARG A 152 -14.29 3.22 8.90
CA ARG A 152 -14.88 3.89 7.75
C ARG A 152 -14.03 3.60 6.51
N THR A 153 -14.65 3.04 5.48
CA THR A 153 -13.95 2.49 4.31
C THR A 153 -14.61 2.94 3.01
N LEU A 154 -13.79 3.28 2.01
CA LEU A 154 -14.18 3.37 0.61
C LEU A 154 -13.55 2.19 -0.15
N VAL A 155 -14.37 1.25 -0.59
CA VAL A 155 -13.92 0.03 -1.28
C VAL A 155 -14.12 0.16 -2.79
N LYS A 156 -13.03 0.14 -3.55
CA LYS A 156 -13.04 0.09 -5.01
C LYS A 156 -13.20 -1.36 -5.47
N MET A 157 -14.45 -1.79 -5.59
CA MET A 157 -14.87 -3.18 -5.82
C MET A 157 -14.32 -3.76 -7.13
N LEU A 158 -14.03 -2.91 -8.10
CA LEU A 158 -13.46 -3.27 -9.41
C LEU A 158 -12.06 -2.68 -9.66
N GLY A 159 -11.40 -2.13 -8.63
CA GLY A 159 -10.04 -1.57 -8.71
C GLY A 159 -9.95 -0.06 -8.99
N SER A 160 -8.72 0.43 -9.11
CA SER A 160 -8.32 1.79 -9.56
C SER A 160 -8.05 1.80 -11.06
N PHE A 161 -7.78 2.95 -11.71
CA PHE A 161 -7.41 2.97 -13.14
C PHE A 161 -6.30 1.98 -13.51
N ASP A 162 -5.29 1.78 -12.65
CA ASP A 162 -4.19 0.81 -12.88
C ASP A 162 -4.64 -0.66 -12.92
N THR A 163 -5.75 -0.96 -12.24
CA THR A 163 -6.27 -2.32 -12.05
C THR A 163 -7.69 -2.47 -12.60
N TYR A 164 -8.25 -1.41 -13.19
CA TYR A 164 -9.66 -1.31 -13.52
C TYR A 164 -9.99 -2.22 -14.68
N VAL A 165 -11.20 -2.73 -14.61
CA VAL A 165 -11.57 -3.89 -15.39
C VAL A 165 -12.65 -3.53 -16.40
N VAL A 166 -12.22 -2.98 -17.54
CA VAL A 166 -13.13 -2.47 -18.58
C VAL A 166 -13.84 -3.61 -19.33
N THR A 167 -13.15 -4.74 -19.55
CA THR A 167 -13.64 -5.79 -20.45
C THR A 167 -14.34 -6.92 -19.69
N PRO A 168 -15.41 -7.53 -20.24
CA PRO A 168 -16.06 -8.67 -19.60
C PRO A 168 -15.13 -9.87 -19.32
N HIS A 169 -14.07 -10.04 -20.12
CA HIS A 169 -13.07 -11.09 -19.88
C HIS A 169 -12.16 -10.73 -18.69
N SER A 170 -11.69 -9.49 -18.65
CA SER A 170 -10.88 -8.99 -17.54
C SER A 170 -11.70 -9.06 -16.24
N VAL A 171 -13.00 -8.70 -16.26
CA VAL A 171 -13.87 -8.70 -15.06
C VAL A 171 -14.03 -10.11 -14.53
N ARG A 172 -14.23 -11.08 -15.43
CA ARG A 172 -14.25 -12.50 -15.05
C ARG A 172 -12.96 -12.93 -14.36
N ARG A 173 -11.81 -12.57 -14.94
CA ARG A 173 -10.51 -12.98 -14.43
C ARG A 173 -10.23 -12.37 -13.05
N ALA A 174 -10.51 -11.08 -12.86
CA ALA A 174 -10.32 -10.37 -11.62
C ALA A 174 -11.23 -10.93 -10.50
N LEU A 175 -12.55 -10.97 -10.74
CA LEU A 175 -13.51 -11.39 -9.71
C LEU A 175 -13.46 -12.89 -9.41
N ALA A 176 -12.99 -13.74 -10.33
CA ALA A 176 -12.84 -15.18 -10.05
C ALA A 176 -11.93 -15.43 -8.83
N ARG A 177 -10.89 -14.61 -8.64
CA ARG A 177 -9.90 -14.77 -7.58
C ARG A 177 -10.16 -13.90 -6.34
N ALA A 178 -11.20 -13.07 -6.36
CA ALA A 178 -11.52 -12.13 -5.30
C ALA A 178 -12.26 -12.83 -4.13
N VAL A 179 -11.56 -13.70 -3.39
CA VAL A 179 -12.11 -14.42 -2.22
C VAL A 179 -12.40 -13.43 -1.10
N ASP A 180 -11.42 -12.59 -0.74
CA ASP A 180 -11.56 -11.61 0.34
C ASP A 180 -12.70 -10.61 0.07
N LEU A 181 -12.89 -10.21 -1.19
CA LEU A 181 -14.03 -9.39 -1.60
C LEU A 181 -15.37 -10.03 -1.26
N ARG A 182 -15.50 -11.33 -1.55
CA ARG A 182 -16.75 -12.04 -1.28
C ARG A 182 -16.98 -12.23 0.20
N ASP A 183 -15.95 -12.60 0.95
CA ASP A 183 -16.08 -12.79 2.39
C ASP A 183 -16.39 -11.47 3.09
N TYR A 184 -15.73 -10.38 2.69
CA TYR A 184 -16.03 -9.03 3.17
C TYR A 184 -17.47 -8.57 2.84
N ALA A 185 -17.92 -8.79 1.60
CA ALA A 185 -19.23 -8.34 1.16
C ALA A 185 -20.39 -9.20 1.69
N ARG A 186 -20.13 -10.48 2.03
CA ARG A 186 -21.16 -11.45 2.44
C ARG A 186 -21.97 -10.97 3.63
N ASP A 187 -21.31 -10.51 4.69
CA ASP A 187 -21.99 -10.14 5.94
C ASP A 187 -22.92 -8.92 5.72
N LEU A 188 -22.45 -7.92 4.97
CA LEU A 188 -23.24 -6.72 4.66
C LEU A 188 -24.36 -7.00 3.65
N TYR A 189 -24.17 -7.94 2.73
CA TYR A 189 -25.23 -8.39 1.81
C TYR A 189 -26.28 -9.23 2.54
N VAL A 190 -25.89 -10.30 3.24
CA VAL A 190 -26.84 -11.26 3.83
C VAL A 190 -27.55 -10.69 5.05
N ASP A 191 -26.80 -10.08 5.98
CA ASP A 191 -27.30 -9.64 7.29
C ASP A 191 -27.41 -8.11 7.43
N GLY A 192 -26.96 -7.37 6.42
CA GLY A 192 -26.99 -5.92 6.36
C GLY A 192 -28.01 -5.36 5.36
N THR A 193 -27.84 -4.09 5.00
CA THR A 193 -28.66 -3.37 4.02
C THR A 193 -27.79 -2.64 3.03
N LEU A 194 -27.94 -2.93 1.75
CA LEU A 194 -27.25 -2.22 0.68
C LEU A 194 -28.14 -1.14 0.06
N VAL A 195 -27.56 0.02 -0.24
CA VAL A 195 -28.23 1.11 -0.97
C VAL A 195 -27.45 1.40 -2.24
N PHE A 196 -28.05 1.16 -3.41
CA PHE A 196 -27.43 1.32 -4.71
C PHE A 196 -27.78 2.69 -5.30
N VAL A 197 -26.75 3.48 -5.62
CA VAL A 197 -26.86 4.84 -6.15
C VAL A 197 -25.98 5.01 -7.39
N GLY A 198 -26.47 5.73 -8.38
CA GLY A 198 -25.68 6.01 -9.60
C GLY A 198 -25.59 4.81 -10.55
N PHE A 199 -26.49 3.83 -10.45
CA PHE A 199 -26.57 2.73 -11.40
C PHE A 199 -27.79 2.85 -12.32
N ARG A 200 -27.68 2.23 -13.50
CA ARG A 200 -28.84 1.98 -14.37
C ARG A 200 -29.07 0.48 -14.49
N TYR A 201 -30.31 0.09 -14.70
CA TYR A 201 -30.59 -1.29 -15.07
C TYR A 201 -29.91 -1.59 -16.44
N GLY A 202 -29.13 -2.66 -16.51
CA GLY A 202 -28.27 -3.00 -17.65
C GLY A 202 -26.86 -2.38 -17.61
N ASP A 203 -26.49 -1.72 -16.52
CA ASP A 203 -25.12 -1.28 -16.26
C ASP A 203 -24.15 -2.49 -16.20
N PRO A 204 -23.06 -2.51 -16.99
CA PRO A 204 -22.11 -3.63 -17.01
C PRO A 204 -21.48 -3.96 -15.66
N ASP A 205 -21.16 -2.95 -14.85
CA ASP A 205 -20.51 -3.14 -13.55
C ASP A 205 -21.49 -3.67 -12.52
N LEU A 206 -22.71 -3.12 -12.50
CA LEU A 206 -23.78 -3.64 -11.66
C LEU A 206 -24.07 -5.10 -11.98
N ALA A 207 -24.21 -5.44 -13.27
CA ALA A 207 -24.47 -6.80 -13.70
C ALA A 207 -23.34 -7.75 -13.29
N ALA A 208 -22.08 -7.32 -13.42
CA ALA A 208 -20.95 -8.12 -12.99
C ALA A 208 -20.94 -8.36 -11.48
N MET A 209 -21.28 -7.34 -10.68
CA MET A 209 -21.29 -7.45 -9.22
C MET A 209 -22.44 -8.34 -8.74
N LEU A 210 -23.64 -8.18 -9.30
CA LEU A 210 -24.80 -9.02 -9.00
C LEU A 210 -24.55 -10.49 -9.34
N ASP A 211 -23.96 -10.79 -10.50
CA ASP A 211 -23.67 -12.16 -10.94
C ASP A 211 -22.50 -12.79 -10.18
N ARG A 212 -21.38 -12.07 -10.03
CA ARG A 212 -20.09 -12.67 -9.63
C ARG A 212 -19.68 -12.46 -8.20
N VAL A 213 -20.22 -11.42 -7.56
CA VAL A 213 -19.97 -11.15 -6.14
C VAL A 213 -21.15 -11.69 -5.35
N PHE A 214 -22.35 -11.18 -5.62
CA PHE A 214 -23.54 -11.49 -4.83
C PHE A 214 -24.27 -12.75 -5.26
N GLY A 215 -24.17 -13.17 -6.52
CA GLY A 215 -24.94 -14.30 -7.07
C GLY A 215 -24.64 -15.66 -6.44
N MET A 216 -23.56 -15.76 -5.65
CA MET A 216 -23.22 -16.96 -4.88
C MET A 216 -23.70 -16.91 -3.42
N PHE A 217 -24.33 -15.83 -2.99
CA PHE A 217 -24.76 -15.64 -1.61
C PHE A 217 -26.16 -16.15 -1.37
N GLU A 218 -26.48 -16.38 -0.08
CA GLU A 218 -27.86 -16.63 0.34
C GLU A 218 -28.72 -15.39 0.09
N PRO A 219 -30.03 -15.55 -0.13
CA PRO A 219 -30.96 -14.43 -0.19
C PRO A 219 -30.79 -13.52 1.04
N PRO A 220 -30.75 -12.19 0.86
CA PRO A 220 -30.56 -11.27 1.96
C PRO A 220 -31.74 -11.32 2.93
N ARG A 221 -31.45 -11.18 4.22
CA ARG A 221 -32.46 -11.20 5.29
C ARG A 221 -33.17 -9.85 5.46
N ASN A 222 -32.49 -8.77 5.08
CA ASN A 222 -33.07 -7.43 5.08
C ASN A 222 -33.24 -6.93 3.65
N GLN A 223 -34.08 -5.90 3.51
CA GLN A 223 -34.29 -5.23 2.24
C GLN A 223 -33.02 -4.49 1.80
N HIS A 224 -32.69 -4.58 0.52
CA HIS A 224 -31.74 -3.69 -0.15
C HIS A 224 -32.51 -2.62 -0.93
N TYR A 225 -31.89 -1.49 -1.25
CA TYR A 225 -32.56 -0.37 -1.92
C TYR A 225 -31.84 -0.01 -3.22
N PHE A 226 -32.58 0.19 -4.30
CA PHE A 226 -32.07 0.65 -5.58
C PHE A 226 -32.66 2.02 -5.91
N LEU A 227 -31.82 3.05 -5.92
CA LEU A 227 -32.24 4.39 -6.34
C LEU A 227 -32.21 4.47 -7.87
N GLY A 228 -33.39 4.60 -8.48
CA GLY A 228 -33.51 4.73 -9.93
C GLY A 228 -34.55 5.79 -10.29
N ALA A 229 -34.31 6.51 -11.38
CA ALA A 229 -35.24 7.50 -11.90
C ALA A 229 -36.04 6.95 -13.08
N GLY A 230 -37.37 6.97 -12.98
CA GLY A 230 -38.27 6.54 -14.05
C GLY A 230 -38.19 5.04 -14.37
N VAL A 231 -37.97 4.19 -13.37
CA VAL A 231 -37.86 2.74 -13.55
C VAL A 231 -39.23 2.15 -13.86
N GLY A 232 -39.32 1.37 -14.94
CA GLY A 232 -40.57 0.73 -15.36
C GLY A 232 -40.97 -0.45 -14.46
N PRO A 233 -42.27 -0.79 -14.39
CA PRO A 233 -42.78 -1.79 -13.43
C PRO A 233 -42.21 -3.20 -13.64
N VAL A 234 -41.85 -3.58 -14.87
CA VAL A 234 -41.20 -4.87 -15.17
C VAL A 234 -39.81 -4.93 -14.53
N THR A 235 -39.02 -3.88 -14.69
CA THR A 235 -37.68 -3.78 -14.09
C THR A 235 -37.75 -3.71 -12.57
N VAL A 236 -38.77 -3.03 -12.02
CA VAL A 236 -39.02 -3.01 -10.57
C VAL A 236 -39.29 -4.42 -10.06
N ASP A 237 -40.19 -5.18 -10.70
CA ASP A 237 -40.52 -6.55 -10.32
C ASP A 237 -39.28 -7.48 -10.38
N GLU A 238 -38.49 -7.39 -11.45
CA GLU A 238 -37.28 -8.18 -11.65
C GLU A 238 -36.20 -7.92 -10.58
N LEU A 239 -35.93 -6.65 -10.26
CA LEU A 239 -34.97 -6.26 -9.21
C LEU A 239 -35.37 -6.79 -7.83
N MET A 240 -36.68 -6.88 -7.55
CA MET A 240 -37.18 -7.49 -6.31
C MET A 240 -37.03 -9.00 -6.34
N ALA A 241 -37.48 -9.63 -7.43
CA ALA A 241 -37.59 -11.08 -7.53
C ALA A 241 -36.23 -11.77 -7.59
N GLU A 242 -35.28 -11.21 -8.34
CA GLU A 242 -33.96 -11.82 -8.56
C GLU A 242 -32.89 -11.31 -7.59
N HIS A 243 -33.04 -10.08 -7.08
CA HIS A 243 -31.97 -9.42 -6.33
C HIS A 243 -32.41 -8.86 -4.97
N HIS A 244 -33.68 -9.02 -4.59
CA HIS A 244 -34.24 -8.54 -3.33
C HIS A 244 -34.02 -7.04 -3.10
N MET A 245 -34.07 -6.25 -4.18
CA MET A 245 -33.83 -4.80 -4.15
C MET A 245 -35.13 -4.01 -4.29
N GLU A 246 -35.44 -3.23 -3.25
CA GLU A 246 -36.54 -2.28 -3.27
C GLU A 246 -36.20 -1.06 -4.12
N VAL A 247 -36.94 -0.84 -5.21
CA VAL A 247 -36.73 0.32 -6.06
C VAL A 247 -37.36 1.56 -5.42
N VAL A 248 -36.49 2.51 -5.05
CA VAL A 248 -36.87 3.90 -4.77
C VAL A 248 -36.97 4.59 -6.11
N ASN A 249 -38.19 4.64 -6.66
CA ASN A 249 -38.43 5.18 -7.99
C ASN A 249 -38.60 6.70 -7.91
N LEU A 250 -37.56 7.42 -8.32
CA LEU A 250 -37.45 8.87 -8.26
C LEU A 250 -37.96 9.51 -9.56
N ALA A 251 -38.27 10.81 -9.49
CA ALA A 251 -38.68 11.58 -10.65
C ALA A 251 -37.54 11.75 -11.67
N GLY A 252 -37.91 12.01 -12.93
CA GLY A 252 -36.98 12.17 -14.04
C GLY A 252 -36.76 10.90 -14.86
N LYS A 253 -35.78 10.94 -15.76
CA LYS A 253 -35.35 9.80 -16.59
C LYS A 253 -33.85 9.66 -16.46
N GLY A 254 -33.36 8.42 -16.36
CA GLY A 254 -31.94 8.13 -16.11
C GLY A 254 -30.95 9.04 -16.86
N GLY A 255 -30.27 9.92 -16.10
CA GLY A 255 -29.25 10.86 -16.58
C GLY A 255 -29.73 12.22 -17.07
N ASP A 256 -30.97 12.62 -16.80
CA ASP A 256 -31.38 14.02 -16.90
C ASP A 256 -31.18 14.79 -15.59
N ASP A 257 -31.20 16.12 -15.66
CA ASP A 257 -31.00 17.01 -14.51
C ASP A 257 -32.08 16.80 -13.42
N VAL A 258 -33.27 16.34 -13.82
CA VAL A 258 -34.36 16.04 -12.89
C VAL A 258 -34.02 14.80 -12.06
N ALA A 259 -33.53 13.73 -12.70
CA ALA A 259 -33.08 12.53 -12.03
C ALA A 259 -31.91 12.81 -11.08
N GLU A 260 -30.93 13.60 -11.50
CA GLU A 260 -29.82 14.01 -10.63
C GLU A 260 -30.34 14.75 -9.39
N LYS A 261 -31.20 15.75 -9.59
CA LYS A 261 -31.80 16.51 -8.51
C LYS A 261 -32.60 15.64 -7.54
N SER A 262 -33.42 14.72 -8.04
CA SER A 262 -34.22 13.85 -7.18
C SER A 262 -33.37 12.84 -6.40
N VAL A 263 -32.23 12.39 -6.93
CA VAL A 263 -31.27 11.58 -6.18
C VAL A 263 -30.67 12.40 -5.04
N VAL A 264 -30.23 13.64 -5.32
CA VAL A 264 -29.68 14.54 -4.29
C VAL A 264 -30.72 14.80 -3.19
N GLU A 265 -31.95 15.16 -3.54
CA GLU A 265 -33.05 15.39 -2.58
C GLU A 265 -33.31 14.17 -1.69
N TRP A 266 -33.24 12.95 -2.24
CA TRP A 266 -33.40 11.74 -1.45
C TRP A 266 -32.22 11.49 -0.50
N LEU A 267 -30.99 11.72 -0.95
CA LEU A 267 -29.78 11.58 -0.12
C LEU A 267 -29.79 12.62 1.01
N GLU A 268 -30.21 13.86 0.74
CA GLU A 268 -30.39 14.90 1.76
C GLU A 268 -31.47 14.53 2.77
N ALA A 269 -32.60 13.96 2.33
CA ALA A 269 -33.63 13.45 3.22
C ALA A 269 -33.12 12.30 4.11
N LEU A 270 -32.30 11.39 3.56
CA LEU A 270 -31.65 10.33 4.34
C LEU A 270 -30.68 10.90 5.38
N ARG A 271 -29.87 11.90 4.99
CA ARG A 271 -28.96 12.62 5.88
C ARG A 271 -29.73 13.24 7.04
N ASP A 272 -30.84 13.91 6.76
CA ASP A 272 -31.64 14.61 7.78
C ASP A 272 -32.39 13.63 8.69
N ALA A 273 -32.83 12.48 8.16
CA ALA A 273 -33.36 11.38 8.97
C ALA A 273 -32.29 10.78 9.91
N CYS A 274 -31.08 10.57 9.41
CA CYS A 274 -29.95 10.09 10.21
C CYS A 274 -29.58 11.09 11.32
N LYS A 275 -29.52 12.40 11.00
CA LYS A 275 -29.29 13.48 11.98
C LYS A 275 -30.37 13.49 13.07
N SER A 276 -31.64 13.36 12.68
CA SER A 276 -32.77 13.30 13.61
C SER A 276 -32.69 12.08 14.54
N ALA A 277 -32.18 10.96 14.04
CA ALA A 277 -31.91 9.74 14.82
C ALA A 277 -30.56 9.76 15.59
N SER A 278 -29.86 10.90 15.59
CA SER A 278 -28.54 11.09 16.22
C SER A 278 -27.46 10.12 15.72
N VAL A 279 -27.50 9.74 14.45
CA VAL A 279 -26.49 8.89 13.81
C VAL A 279 -25.32 9.76 13.37
N SER A 280 -24.11 9.43 13.82
CA SER A 280 -22.88 10.16 13.50
C SER A 280 -21.69 9.22 13.43
N LEU A 281 -20.70 9.59 12.60
CA LEU A 281 -19.40 8.92 12.54
C LEU A 281 -18.32 9.68 13.31
N VAL A 282 -18.66 10.74 14.05
CA VAL A 282 -17.69 11.44 14.89
C VAL A 282 -17.05 10.45 15.84
N GLN A 283 -15.73 10.32 15.74
CA GLN A 283 -14.94 9.43 16.57
C GLN A 283 -14.20 10.27 17.61
N THR A 284 -14.27 9.86 18.88
CA THR A 284 -13.41 10.42 19.94
C THR A 284 -12.06 9.71 20.00
N ARG A 285 -11.95 8.54 19.36
CA ARG A 285 -10.77 7.68 19.31
C ARG A 285 -10.66 7.03 17.94
N PRO A 286 -9.44 6.82 17.42
CA PRO A 286 -9.23 6.05 16.19
C PRO A 286 -9.83 4.64 16.26
N ASP A 287 -10.09 4.04 15.11
CA ASP A 287 -10.49 2.62 15.05
C ASP A 287 -9.38 1.70 15.56
N ALA A 288 -9.73 0.54 16.12
CA ALA A 288 -8.76 -0.34 16.79
C ALA A 288 -7.61 -0.82 15.87
N ASP A 289 -7.81 -0.85 14.55
CA ASP A 289 -6.81 -1.20 13.54
C ASP A 289 -6.18 0.02 12.84
N ASP A 290 -6.54 1.24 13.25
CA ASP A 290 -6.07 2.49 12.66
C ASP A 290 -4.71 2.92 13.24
N LEU A 291 -3.66 2.26 12.76
CA LEU A 291 -2.28 2.53 13.19
C LEU A 291 -1.91 4.01 13.10
N ASP A 292 -2.18 4.69 11.98
CA ASP A 292 -1.82 6.10 11.80
C ASP A 292 -2.52 7.01 12.82
N GLY A 293 -3.83 6.78 13.04
CA GLY A 293 -4.60 7.51 14.04
C GLY A 293 -4.06 7.30 15.46
N TRP A 294 -3.66 6.07 15.80
CA TRP A 294 -3.07 5.79 17.11
C TRP A 294 -1.64 6.32 17.25
N LEU A 295 -0.82 6.25 16.20
CA LEU A 295 0.54 6.81 16.20
C LEU A 295 0.52 8.33 16.42
N ALA A 296 -0.47 9.03 15.86
CA ALA A 296 -0.65 10.47 16.10
C ALA A 296 -0.86 10.84 17.57
N LEU A 297 -1.40 9.91 18.39
CA LEU A 297 -1.66 10.10 19.82
C LEU A 297 -0.61 9.43 20.73
N TYR A 298 0.34 8.68 20.14
CA TYR A 298 1.21 7.73 20.84
C TYR A 298 2.11 8.35 21.92
N ARG A 299 2.60 9.57 21.69
CA ARG A 299 3.48 10.26 22.65
C ARG A 299 2.75 10.66 23.93
N GLU A 300 1.47 11.01 23.84
CA GLU A 300 0.71 11.64 24.93
C GLU A 300 -0.28 10.69 25.62
N ASP A 301 -0.75 9.66 24.92
CA ASP A 301 -1.81 8.77 25.39
C ASP A 301 -1.29 7.34 25.65
N ALA A 302 -1.45 6.85 26.89
CA ALA A 302 -1.09 5.49 27.27
C ALA A 302 -1.95 4.44 26.54
N GLU A 303 -3.23 4.74 26.29
CA GLU A 303 -4.11 3.86 25.54
C GLU A 303 -3.68 3.76 24.08
N ALA A 304 -3.18 4.85 23.49
CA ALA A 304 -2.66 4.81 22.13
C ALA A 304 -1.44 3.88 22.03
N ARG A 305 -0.55 3.87 23.04
CA ARG A 305 0.57 2.92 23.10
C ARG A 305 0.06 1.48 23.20
N ASP A 306 -0.90 1.23 24.10
CA ASP A 306 -1.52 -0.10 24.25
C ASP A 306 -2.20 -0.56 22.94
N ALA A 307 -2.83 0.35 22.20
CA ALA A 307 -3.47 0.08 20.92
C ALA A 307 -2.45 -0.26 19.83
N VAL A 308 -1.38 0.54 19.69
CA VAL A 308 -0.29 0.24 18.74
C VAL A 308 0.37 -1.09 19.06
N ASP A 309 0.61 -1.40 20.35
CA ASP A 309 1.16 -2.70 20.78
C ASP A 309 0.18 -3.86 20.54
N ALA A 310 -1.14 -3.61 20.57
CA ALA A 310 -2.14 -4.60 20.19
C ALA A 310 -2.14 -4.84 18.67
N ILE A 311 -2.00 -3.79 17.85
CA ILE A 311 -1.88 -3.90 16.39
C ILE A 311 -0.61 -4.70 16.03
N GLU A 312 0.53 -4.39 16.64
CA GLU A 312 1.78 -5.11 16.40
C GLU A 312 1.64 -6.61 16.76
N ARG A 313 1.07 -6.92 17.92
CA ARG A 313 0.85 -8.31 18.35
C ARG A 313 -0.08 -9.05 17.39
N ALA A 314 -1.19 -8.44 16.99
CA ALA A 314 -2.12 -9.03 16.03
C ALA A 314 -1.44 -9.30 14.68
N ALA A 315 -0.61 -8.38 14.19
CA ALA A 315 0.17 -8.55 12.97
C ALA A 315 1.18 -9.70 13.09
N ARG A 316 1.90 -9.80 14.22
CA ARG A 316 2.83 -10.92 14.48
C ARG A 316 2.11 -12.27 14.55
N ASP A 317 0.96 -12.34 15.22
CA ASP A 317 0.14 -13.55 15.32
C ASP A 317 -0.39 -13.99 13.94
N ALA A 318 -0.77 -13.02 13.10
CA ALA A 318 -1.18 -13.24 11.72
C ALA A 318 -0.01 -13.55 10.76
N LYS A 319 1.25 -13.43 11.23
CA LYS A 319 2.47 -13.51 10.43
C LYS A 319 2.54 -12.47 9.29
N ASP A 320 1.89 -11.33 9.48
CA ASP A 320 1.93 -10.21 8.56
C ASP A 320 3.17 -9.35 8.82
N GLY A 321 4.30 -9.76 8.24
CA GLY A 321 5.59 -9.09 8.44
C GLY A 321 5.61 -7.64 7.96
N GLU A 322 4.90 -7.33 6.86
CA GLU A 322 4.84 -5.96 6.33
C GLU A 322 4.16 -5.03 7.33
N ARG A 323 3.03 -5.46 7.91
CA ARG A 323 2.32 -4.67 8.93
C ARG A 323 3.13 -4.50 10.21
N VAL A 324 3.91 -5.50 10.62
CA VAL A 324 4.81 -5.36 11.78
C VAL A 324 5.88 -4.30 11.51
N VAL A 325 6.49 -4.31 10.31
CA VAL A 325 7.49 -3.29 9.96
C VAL A 325 6.86 -1.90 9.91
N GLU A 326 5.66 -1.75 9.36
CA GLU A 326 4.93 -0.49 9.36
C GLU A 326 4.77 0.09 10.78
N VAL A 327 4.42 -0.73 11.76
CA VAL A 327 4.34 -0.33 13.18
C VAL A 327 5.71 0.11 13.71
N LEU A 328 6.77 -0.66 13.44
CA LEU A 328 8.12 -0.36 13.94
C LEU A 328 8.66 0.95 13.35
N LEU A 329 8.43 1.20 12.06
CA LEU A 329 8.83 2.46 11.41
C LEU A 329 8.00 3.63 11.91
N GLY A 330 6.70 3.45 12.13
CA GLY A 330 5.87 4.48 12.76
C GLY A 330 6.31 4.84 14.18
N LYS A 331 6.73 3.85 14.98
CA LYS A 331 7.34 4.08 16.31
C LYS A 331 8.70 4.78 16.19
N LEU A 332 9.52 4.42 15.19
CA LEU A 332 10.82 5.04 14.92
C LEU A 332 10.71 6.54 14.60
N ASP A 333 9.71 6.93 13.81
CA ASP A 333 9.49 8.35 13.45
C ASP A 333 9.13 9.21 14.67
N LEU A 334 8.57 8.58 15.71
CA LEU A 334 8.21 9.22 16.96
C LEU A 334 9.30 9.15 18.02
N GLU A 335 10.35 8.36 17.80
CA GLU A 335 11.50 8.25 18.69
C GLU A 335 12.46 9.41 18.45
N ASP A 336 13.09 9.91 19.51
CA ASP A 336 14.04 11.03 19.40
C ASP A 336 15.49 10.53 19.56
N GLU A 337 15.72 9.49 20.37
CA GLU A 337 17.06 8.97 20.66
C GLU A 337 17.59 8.05 19.55
N HIS A 338 18.85 8.26 19.12
CA HIS A 338 19.49 7.42 18.10
C HIS A 338 19.49 5.93 18.49
N ALA A 339 19.76 5.61 19.76
CA ALA A 339 19.76 4.23 20.26
C ALA A 339 18.37 3.58 20.14
N GLY A 340 17.30 4.33 20.45
CA GLY A 340 15.93 3.86 20.28
C GLY A 340 15.58 3.61 18.81
N LYS A 341 15.91 4.56 17.93
CA LYS A 341 15.73 4.41 16.47
C LYS A 341 16.48 3.22 15.90
N ALA A 342 17.75 3.03 16.31
CA ALA A 342 18.55 1.88 15.92
C ALA A 342 17.90 0.57 16.42
N GLY A 343 17.34 0.56 17.62
CA GLY A 343 16.57 -0.57 18.16
C GLY A 343 15.40 -0.98 17.26
N PHE A 344 14.58 -0.02 16.82
CA PHE A 344 13.47 -0.29 15.91
C PHE A 344 13.94 -0.79 14.53
N LEU A 345 15.02 -0.21 13.97
CA LEU A 345 15.58 -0.65 12.69
C LEU A 345 16.15 -2.08 12.75
N ARG A 346 16.79 -2.46 13.85
CA ARG A 346 17.27 -3.84 14.05
C ARG A 346 16.13 -4.84 14.09
N GLU A 347 15.06 -4.51 14.82
CA GLU A 347 13.87 -5.37 14.86
C GLU A 347 13.18 -5.43 13.50
N ALA A 348 13.08 -4.31 12.77
CA ALA A 348 12.56 -4.28 11.41
C ALA A 348 13.41 -5.13 10.45
N ALA A 349 14.75 -5.06 10.54
CA ALA A 349 15.65 -5.91 9.76
C ALA A 349 15.41 -7.40 10.01
N LYS A 350 15.20 -7.78 11.27
CA LYS A 350 14.87 -9.15 11.66
C LYS A 350 13.52 -9.60 11.11
N VAL A 351 12.50 -8.75 11.17
CA VAL A 351 11.18 -9.05 10.59
C VAL A 351 11.26 -9.19 9.08
N TYR A 352 12.01 -8.33 8.39
CA TYR A 352 12.26 -8.45 6.96
C TYR A 352 12.94 -9.77 6.60
N GLU A 353 13.92 -10.20 7.39
CA GLU A 353 14.63 -11.47 7.15
C GLU A 353 13.76 -12.70 7.46
N GLU A 354 13.09 -12.74 8.62
CA GLU A 354 12.45 -13.95 9.14
C GLU A 354 10.99 -14.12 8.69
N MET A 355 10.23 -13.02 8.57
CA MET A 355 8.80 -13.06 8.27
C MET A 355 8.50 -12.71 6.82
N VAL A 356 9.16 -11.67 6.28
CA VAL A 356 8.94 -11.21 4.91
C VAL A 356 9.82 -11.98 3.91
N GLY A 357 11.02 -12.38 4.32
CA GLY A 357 12.00 -13.05 3.46
C GLY A 357 12.73 -12.11 2.49
N ASP A 358 12.71 -10.79 2.76
CA ASP A 358 13.37 -9.77 1.96
C ASP A 358 14.71 -9.38 2.57
N LEU A 359 15.75 -10.13 2.21
CA LEU A 359 17.11 -9.90 2.71
C LEU A 359 17.68 -8.54 2.30
N LYS A 360 17.20 -7.96 1.19
CA LYS A 360 17.68 -6.65 0.72
C LYS A 360 17.15 -5.54 1.63
N ARG A 361 15.84 -5.54 1.91
CA ARG A 361 15.25 -4.58 2.88
C ARG A 361 15.77 -4.79 4.29
N ALA A 362 16.03 -6.03 4.69
CA ALA A 362 16.71 -6.32 5.96
C ALA A 362 18.11 -5.67 6.02
N PHE A 363 18.87 -5.78 4.93
CA PHE A 363 20.19 -5.17 4.81
C PHE A 363 20.13 -3.63 4.84
N GLU A 364 19.18 -3.02 4.14
CA GLU A 364 18.96 -1.56 4.16
C GLU A 364 18.60 -1.05 5.57
N ALA A 365 17.75 -1.78 6.30
CA ALA A 365 17.38 -1.40 7.67
C ALA A 365 18.55 -1.52 8.66
N ILE A 366 19.36 -2.59 8.57
CA ILE A 366 20.49 -2.77 9.49
C ILE A 366 21.63 -1.77 9.20
N THR A 367 21.88 -1.39 7.95
CA THR A 367 22.88 -0.36 7.64
C THR A 367 22.42 1.02 8.12
N ALA A 368 21.12 1.34 8.04
CA ALA A 368 20.58 2.54 8.67
C ALA A 368 20.77 2.52 10.20
N ALA A 369 20.56 1.37 10.87
CA ALA A 369 20.82 1.23 12.31
C ALA A 369 22.31 1.43 12.63
N MET A 370 23.19 0.96 11.76
CA MET A 370 24.66 1.06 11.88
C MET A 370 25.15 2.51 11.86
N HIS A 371 24.52 3.38 11.06
CA HIS A 371 24.82 4.82 11.05
C HIS A 371 24.38 5.53 12.33
N LEU A 372 23.26 5.12 12.92
CA LEU A 372 22.75 5.71 14.15
C LEU A 372 23.60 5.33 15.37
N GLU A 373 24.04 4.08 15.44
CA GLU A 373 24.84 3.53 16.54
C GLU A 373 26.15 2.89 16.03
N PRO A 374 27.09 3.69 15.50
CA PRO A 374 28.31 3.18 14.85
C PRO A 374 29.30 2.51 15.81
N ALA A 375 29.05 2.58 17.13
CA ALA A 375 29.86 1.91 18.15
C ALA A 375 29.35 0.50 18.53
N ASP A 376 28.14 0.12 18.13
CA ASP A 376 27.56 -1.19 18.45
C ASP A 376 28.01 -2.26 17.44
N ASP A 377 29.03 -3.05 17.82
CA ASP A 377 29.55 -4.13 16.98
C ASP A 377 28.54 -5.24 16.67
N ALA A 378 27.49 -5.40 17.48
CA ALA A 378 26.46 -6.40 17.18
C ALA A 378 25.70 -6.00 15.90
N ILE A 379 25.38 -4.71 15.74
CA ILE A 379 24.74 -4.18 14.51
C ILE A 379 25.66 -4.40 13.31
N VAL A 380 26.95 -4.14 13.47
CA VAL A 380 27.93 -4.35 12.39
C VAL A 380 28.03 -5.81 12.00
N GLY A 381 28.05 -6.73 12.97
CA GLY A 381 28.05 -8.16 12.71
C GLY A 381 26.79 -8.64 11.97
N ASP A 382 25.62 -8.09 12.31
CA ASP A 382 24.37 -8.35 11.60
C ASP A 382 24.43 -7.83 10.15
N ALA A 383 24.99 -6.63 9.94
CA ALA A 383 25.19 -6.06 8.60
C ALA A 383 26.17 -6.87 7.75
N GLU A 384 27.28 -7.35 8.33
CA GLU A 384 28.24 -8.25 7.66
C GLU A 384 27.59 -9.57 7.24
N ARG A 385 26.77 -10.16 8.12
CA ARG A 385 26.04 -11.40 7.83
C ARG A 385 25.06 -11.20 6.68
N LEU A 386 24.30 -10.10 6.70
CA LEU A 386 23.34 -9.77 5.64
C LEU A 386 24.04 -9.45 4.32
N ALA A 387 25.13 -8.69 4.32
CA ALA A 387 25.95 -8.45 3.13
C ALA A 387 26.53 -9.76 2.54
N ALA A 388 26.92 -10.72 3.39
CA ALA A 388 27.35 -12.03 2.93
C ALA A 388 26.19 -12.81 2.26
N ALA A 389 24.99 -12.74 2.83
CA ALA A 389 23.81 -13.45 2.33
C ALA A 389 23.26 -12.84 1.03
N THR A 390 23.31 -11.51 0.88
CA THR A 390 22.87 -10.79 -0.34
C THR A 390 23.98 -10.70 -1.40
N GLY A 391 25.23 -10.90 -1.00
CA GLY A 391 26.40 -10.66 -1.84
C GLY A 391 26.77 -9.18 -2.00
N ASP A 392 26.13 -8.28 -1.25
CA ASP A 392 26.24 -6.83 -1.42
C ASP A 392 27.28 -6.17 -0.49
N TRP A 393 28.49 -6.73 -0.49
CA TRP A 393 29.66 -6.12 0.17
C TRP A 393 30.02 -4.73 -0.36
N PRO A 394 29.89 -4.41 -1.67
CA PRO A 394 30.19 -3.07 -2.17
C PRO A 394 29.34 -1.99 -1.49
N THR A 395 28.04 -2.24 -1.29
CA THR A 395 27.18 -1.30 -0.57
C THR A 395 27.59 -1.18 0.89
N LEU A 396 27.83 -2.29 1.61
CA LEU A 396 28.27 -2.22 3.01
C LEU A 396 29.55 -1.38 3.20
N VAL A 397 30.51 -1.52 2.29
CA VAL A 397 31.74 -0.74 2.27
C VAL A 397 31.46 0.75 2.00
N SER A 398 30.51 1.06 1.12
CA SER A 398 30.08 2.44 0.88
C SER A 398 29.49 3.07 2.14
N GLU A 399 28.54 2.38 2.77
CA GLU A 399 27.89 2.83 4.01
C GLU A 399 28.91 3.05 5.14
N ALA A 400 29.82 2.10 5.36
CA ALA A 400 30.86 2.25 6.38
C ALA A 400 31.89 3.35 6.04
N SER A 401 32.13 3.62 4.76
CA SER A 401 32.99 4.74 4.36
C SER A 401 32.38 6.07 4.76
N GLU A 402 31.06 6.23 4.60
CA GLU A 402 30.33 7.41 5.07
C GLU A 402 30.43 7.57 6.59
N ILE A 403 30.22 6.49 7.36
CA ILE A 403 30.42 6.49 8.83
C ILE A 403 31.81 7.02 9.21
N THR A 404 32.86 6.66 8.48
CA THR A 404 34.22 7.17 8.79
C THR A 404 34.38 8.68 8.62
N THR A 405 33.50 9.32 7.84
CA THR A 405 33.50 10.77 7.66
C THR A 405 32.70 11.50 8.73
N GLU A 406 31.74 10.84 9.36
CA GLU A 406 30.85 11.40 10.37
C GLU A 406 31.36 11.19 11.80
N VAL A 407 31.98 10.03 12.07
CA VAL A 407 32.52 9.68 13.38
C VAL A 407 33.68 10.61 13.74
N THR A 408 33.50 11.35 14.83
CA THR A 408 34.52 12.29 15.33
C THR A 408 35.46 11.68 16.38
N GLU A 409 35.05 10.59 17.03
CA GLU A 409 35.89 9.90 18.02
C GLU A 409 37.04 9.16 17.33
N PRO A 410 38.32 9.50 17.60
CA PRO A 410 39.45 8.95 16.85
C PRO A 410 39.59 7.43 16.93
N ARG A 411 39.33 6.83 18.10
CA ARG A 411 39.43 5.38 18.27
C ARG A 411 38.32 4.65 17.53
N LEU A 412 37.10 5.15 17.56
CA LEU A 412 35.99 4.56 16.82
C LEU A 412 36.21 4.70 15.31
N ALA A 413 36.66 5.87 14.84
CA ALA A 413 37.03 6.06 13.44
C ALA A 413 38.17 5.11 13.02
N ALA A 414 39.19 4.92 13.85
CA ALA A 414 40.27 3.97 13.59
C ALA A 414 39.75 2.53 13.42
N ARG A 415 38.80 2.11 14.26
CA ARG A 415 38.16 0.78 14.17
C ARG A 415 37.41 0.60 12.85
N TRP A 416 36.65 1.61 12.42
CA TRP A 416 35.97 1.57 11.12
C TRP A 416 36.93 1.52 9.93
N TRP A 417 38.01 2.31 9.96
CA TRP A 417 39.07 2.26 8.94
C TRP A 417 39.77 0.90 8.87
N ALA A 418 40.00 0.25 10.01
CA ALA A 418 40.56 -1.09 10.06
C ALA A 418 39.59 -2.11 9.43
N ARG A 419 38.30 -2.04 9.79
CA ARG A 419 37.25 -2.90 9.26
C ARG A 419 37.08 -2.77 7.75
N LEU A 420 37.08 -1.54 7.22
CA LEU A 420 37.10 -1.28 5.77
C LEU A 420 38.32 -1.91 5.09
N GLY A 421 39.51 -1.78 5.69
CA GLY A 421 40.71 -2.44 5.19
C GLY A 421 40.54 -3.96 5.11
N THR A 422 39.95 -4.56 6.14
CA THR A 422 39.64 -6.00 6.19
C THR A 422 38.67 -6.40 5.09
N TRP A 423 37.56 -5.67 4.90
CA TRP A 423 36.57 -5.98 3.87
C TRP A 423 37.10 -5.77 2.44
N TYR A 424 37.84 -4.69 2.18
CA TYR A 424 38.50 -4.49 0.88
C TYR A 424 39.45 -5.64 0.55
N THR A 425 40.17 -6.17 1.55
CA THR A 425 41.11 -7.28 1.36
C THR A 425 40.41 -8.62 1.16
N THR A 426 39.39 -8.92 1.96
CA THR A 426 38.84 -10.28 2.08
C THR A 426 37.55 -10.50 1.29
N ARG A 427 36.82 -9.44 0.95
CA ARG A 427 35.51 -9.51 0.29
C ARG A 427 35.51 -8.93 -1.12
N LEU A 428 36.30 -7.88 -1.35
CA LEU A 428 36.31 -7.16 -2.64
C LEU A 428 37.61 -7.32 -3.44
N ASP A 429 38.65 -7.93 -2.89
CA ASP A 429 40.00 -8.05 -3.50
C ASP A 429 40.58 -6.70 -3.97
N ARG A 430 40.24 -5.59 -3.29
CA ARG A 430 40.68 -4.22 -3.58
C ARG A 430 41.85 -3.81 -2.69
N TYR A 431 42.99 -4.44 -2.92
CA TYR A 431 44.23 -4.18 -2.19
C TYR A 431 44.72 -2.72 -2.30
N ASP A 432 44.34 -2.04 -3.38
CA ASP A 432 44.57 -0.61 -3.63
C ASP A 432 43.88 0.30 -2.61
N TYR A 433 42.72 -0.12 -2.08
CA TYR A 433 41.97 0.59 -1.04
C TYR A 433 42.26 0.07 0.37
N ALA A 434 42.62 -1.22 0.50
CA ALA A 434 42.88 -1.83 1.80
C ALA A 434 44.08 -1.20 2.54
N LEU A 435 45.25 -1.05 1.87
CA LEU A 435 46.46 -0.53 2.51
C LEU A 435 46.31 0.91 3.00
N PRO A 436 45.75 1.86 2.21
CA PRO A 436 45.43 3.20 2.71
C PRO A 436 44.47 3.18 3.91
N SER A 437 43.46 2.31 3.89
CA SER A 437 42.48 2.21 4.98
C SER A 437 43.14 1.79 6.31
N PHE A 438 43.97 0.75 6.29
CA PHE A 438 44.71 0.36 7.50
C PHE A 438 45.72 1.41 7.97
N ARG A 439 46.40 2.10 7.05
CA ARG A 439 47.30 3.21 7.42
C ARG A 439 46.54 4.34 8.09
N ARG A 440 45.37 4.69 7.56
CA ARG A 440 44.50 5.70 8.17
C ARG A 440 44.02 5.29 9.56
N ALA A 441 43.72 4.01 9.76
CA ALA A 441 43.43 3.48 11.10
C ALA A 441 44.59 3.71 12.08
N LEU A 442 45.84 3.43 11.66
CA LEU A 442 47.03 3.64 12.50
C LEU A 442 47.39 5.11 12.74
N GLU A 443 47.04 6.01 11.82
CA GLU A 443 47.16 7.46 12.03
C GLU A 443 46.23 7.95 13.15
N LEU A 444 45.05 7.36 13.26
CA LEU A 444 44.02 7.71 14.24
C LEU A 444 44.23 6.97 15.58
N ASP A 445 44.65 5.71 15.53
CA ASP A 445 45.02 4.89 16.68
C ASP A 445 46.21 3.99 16.34
N ALA A 446 47.41 4.42 16.75
CA ALA A 446 48.65 3.68 16.54
C ALA A 446 48.66 2.30 17.21
N GLY A 447 47.79 2.06 18.20
CA GLY A 447 47.64 0.79 18.91
C GLY A 447 46.67 -0.20 18.25
N SER A 448 46.10 0.12 17.08
CA SER A 448 45.12 -0.74 16.41
C SER A 448 45.75 -2.06 15.94
N LEU A 449 45.55 -3.12 16.73
CA LEU A 449 46.07 -4.46 16.43
C LEU A 449 45.50 -5.02 15.12
N GLU A 450 44.23 -4.73 14.82
CA GLU A 450 43.60 -5.16 13.57
C GLU A 450 44.29 -4.55 12.34
N ALA A 451 44.62 -3.26 12.39
CA ALA A 451 45.29 -2.57 11.30
C ALA A 451 46.73 -3.07 11.09
N HIS A 452 47.48 -3.31 12.18
CA HIS A 452 48.83 -3.90 12.10
C HIS A 452 48.82 -5.30 11.49
N ARG A 453 47.87 -6.16 11.88
CA ARG A 453 47.68 -7.48 11.28
C ARG A 453 47.35 -7.38 9.79
N GLY A 454 46.39 -6.53 9.44
CA GLY A 454 45.95 -6.31 8.06
C GLY A 454 47.08 -5.84 7.12
N ILE A 455 47.90 -4.87 7.57
CA ILE A 455 49.06 -4.40 6.80
C ILE A 455 50.08 -5.52 6.62
N SER A 456 50.40 -6.26 7.69
CA SER A 456 51.38 -7.34 7.64
C SER A 456 50.97 -8.45 6.68
N ASP A 457 49.71 -8.89 6.74
CA ASP A 457 49.19 -9.91 5.83
C ASP A 457 49.16 -9.44 4.38
N LEU A 458 48.83 -8.17 4.14
CA LEU A 458 48.79 -7.61 2.80
C LEU A 458 50.19 -7.48 2.19
N LEU A 459 51.16 -6.97 2.94
CA LEU A 459 52.55 -6.84 2.48
C LEU A 459 53.19 -8.21 2.23
N ARG A 460 52.86 -9.20 3.06
CA ARG A 460 53.25 -10.60 2.87
C ARG A 460 52.70 -11.16 1.56
N ARG A 461 51.41 -10.98 1.27
CA ARG A 461 50.79 -11.41 0.00
C ARG A 461 51.41 -10.71 -1.21
N GLN A 462 51.77 -9.43 -1.07
CA GLN A 462 52.43 -8.65 -2.13
C GLN A 462 53.94 -8.92 -2.24
N GLN A 463 54.51 -9.79 -1.39
CA GLN A 463 55.95 -10.10 -1.34
C GLN A 463 56.84 -8.87 -1.12
N LYS A 464 56.33 -7.87 -0.40
CA LYS A 464 57.07 -6.65 -0.04
C LYS A 464 57.83 -6.86 1.27
N TRP A 465 58.85 -7.70 1.21
CA TRP A 465 59.57 -8.21 2.39
C TRP A 465 60.21 -7.12 3.26
N SER A 466 60.79 -6.09 2.66
CA SER A 466 61.37 -4.96 3.43
C SER A 466 60.31 -4.19 4.20
N GLU A 467 59.21 -3.81 3.55
CA GLU A 467 58.10 -3.09 4.20
C GLU A 467 57.42 -3.97 5.25
N LEU A 468 57.32 -5.28 5.01
CA LEU A 468 56.79 -6.25 5.96
C LEU A 468 57.63 -6.29 7.24
N ALA A 469 58.96 -6.30 7.14
CA ALA A 469 59.84 -6.32 8.31
C ALA A 469 59.62 -5.08 9.18
N ASP A 470 59.47 -3.90 8.57
CA ASP A 470 59.18 -2.65 9.29
C ASP A 470 57.78 -2.67 9.93
N ALA A 471 56.77 -3.20 9.23
CA ALA A 471 55.43 -3.35 9.77
C ALA A 471 55.39 -4.33 10.97
N LEU A 472 56.08 -5.47 10.89
CA LEU A 472 56.15 -6.45 11.99
C LEU A 472 56.88 -5.87 13.21
N ARG A 473 57.93 -5.05 13.01
CA ARG A 473 58.59 -4.33 14.12
C ARG A 473 57.62 -3.39 14.82
N ALA A 474 56.87 -2.57 14.07
CA ALA A 474 55.87 -1.68 14.64
C ALA A 474 54.74 -2.46 15.35
N TYR A 475 54.33 -3.60 14.79
CA TYR A 475 53.27 -4.43 15.36
C TYR A 475 53.69 -5.02 16.72
N VAL A 476 54.93 -5.52 16.84
CA VAL A 476 55.41 -6.13 18.09
C VAL A 476 55.43 -5.14 19.27
N GLU A 477 55.68 -3.85 19.01
CA GLU A 477 55.73 -2.83 20.06
C GLU A 477 54.37 -2.62 20.73
N VAL A 478 53.27 -2.80 19.98
CA VAL A 478 51.91 -2.55 20.46
C VAL A 478 51.15 -3.81 20.90
N GLU A 479 51.59 -5.02 20.50
CA GLU A 479 50.93 -6.28 20.86
C GLU A 479 51.07 -6.56 22.37
N PRO A 480 49.99 -6.64 23.16
CA PRO A 480 50.09 -6.87 24.60
C PRO A 480 50.36 -8.33 24.97
N ASP A 481 49.94 -9.30 24.15
CA ASP A 481 50.08 -10.71 24.47
C ASP A 481 51.49 -11.24 24.19
N ALA A 482 52.07 -11.93 25.19
CA ALA A 482 53.44 -12.41 25.11
C ALA A 482 53.63 -13.55 24.10
N HIS A 483 52.61 -14.39 23.88
CA HIS A 483 52.68 -15.48 22.91
C HIS A 483 52.61 -14.93 21.49
N HIS A 484 51.66 -14.03 21.21
CA HIS A 484 51.58 -13.37 19.91
C HIS A 484 52.83 -12.52 19.61
N LYS A 485 53.39 -11.84 20.61
CA LYS A 485 54.69 -11.15 20.47
C LYS A 485 55.80 -12.09 20.02
N LEU A 486 55.92 -13.26 20.67
CA LEU A 486 56.90 -14.27 20.30
C LEU A 486 56.69 -14.73 18.85
N ASP A 487 55.45 -15.01 18.45
CA ASP A 487 55.12 -15.42 17.08
C ASP A 487 55.51 -14.36 16.04
N ILE A 488 55.26 -13.08 16.33
CA ILE A 488 55.65 -11.95 15.47
C ILE A 488 57.17 -11.83 15.39
N TYR A 489 57.90 -11.99 16.52
CA TYR A 489 59.36 -11.97 16.52
C TYR A 489 59.96 -13.14 15.72
N LEU A 490 59.39 -14.34 15.82
CA LEU A 490 59.82 -15.49 15.02
C LEU A 490 59.63 -15.21 13.52
N GLN A 491 58.47 -14.69 13.13
CA GLN A 491 58.20 -14.29 11.74
C GLN A 491 59.20 -13.23 11.24
N LEU A 492 59.55 -12.26 12.08
CA LEU A 492 60.55 -11.24 11.73
C LEU A 492 61.96 -11.84 11.61
N GLY A 493 62.33 -12.78 12.48
CA GLY A 493 63.59 -13.52 12.42
C GLY A 493 63.74 -14.31 11.13
N ASP A 494 62.74 -15.12 10.80
CA ASP A 494 62.70 -15.92 9.56
C ASP A 494 62.83 -15.05 8.31
N LEU A 495 62.14 -13.89 8.31
CA LEU A 495 62.16 -12.93 7.22
C LEU A 495 63.53 -12.29 7.04
N CYS A 496 64.19 -11.90 8.14
CA CYS A 496 65.54 -11.36 8.14
C CYS A 496 66.59 -12.39 7.70
N GLU A 497 66.44 -13.67 8.04
CA GLU A 497 67.39 -14.71 7.62
C GLU A 497 67.23 -15.09 6.14
N SER A 498 66.02 -14.98 5.60
CA SER A 498 65.70 -15.47 4.25
C SER A 498 65.79 -14.42 3.14
N TRP A 499 65.62 -13.12 3.44
CA TRP A 499 65.38 -12.10 2.41
C TRP A 499 66.06 -10.73 2.62
N LEU A 500 66.72 -10.50 3.76
CA LEU A 500 67.49 -9.29 4.07
C LEU A 500 68.95 -9.66 4.32
#